data_AF-A0A3D1BN37-F1
#
_entry.id   AF-A0A3D1BN37-F1
#
_cell.length_a   1.000
_cell.length_b   1.000
_cell.length_c   1.000
_cell.angle_alpha   90.00
_cell.angle_beta   90.00
_cell.angle_gamma   90.00
#
_symmetry.space_group_name_H-M   'P 1'
#
loop_
_entity.id
_entity.type
_entity.pdbx_description
1 polymer ?
#
loop_
_entity_poly.entity_id
_entity_poly.type
_entity_poly.pdbx_seq_one_letter_code
_entity_poly.pdbx_strand_id
1 'polypeptide(L)' 'DVIEEKVIESLRFVGLEHAIDMMPSELSGGMKKRVAIARAIASSPQILLYDEPTTGLDPTNALNVC' A
#
# COMPACT_ATOMS: atom_id res chain seq x y z
N ASP A 1 3.85 20.12 0.55
CA ASP A 1 3.09 19.88 1.79
C ASP A 1 3.52 18.58 2.46
N VAL A 2 3.75 18.56 3.78
CA VAL A 2 4.26 17.37 4.53
C VAL A 2 3.38 16.11 4.33
N ILE A 3 2.09 16.30 4.09
CA ILE A 3 1.14 15.20 3.85
C ILE A 3 1.41 14.53 2.49
N GLU A 4 1.64 15.33 1.45
CA GLU A 4 1.86 14.83 0.10
C GLU A 4 3.14 13.98 0.03
N GLU A 5 4.20 14.42 0.71
CA GLU A 5 5.44 13.67 0.83
C GLU A 5 5.23 12.30 1.48
N LYS A 6 4.47 12.24 2.59
CA LYS A 6 4.12 10.97 3.26
C LYS A 6 3.27 10.05 2.39
N VAL A 7 2.34 10.60 1.62
CA VAL A 7 1.50 9.82 0.69
C VAL A 7 2.38 9.18 -0.38
N ILE A 8 3.26 9.96 -1.01
CA ILE A 8 4.19 9.47 -2.04
C ILE A 8 5.12 8.40 -1.47
N GLU A 9 5.68 8.60 -0.28
CA GLU A 9 6.54 7.62 0.38
C GLU A 9 5.80 6.31 0.67
N SER A 10 4.57 6.40 1.20
CA SER A 10 3.75 5.23 1.53
C SER A 10 3.32 4.45 0.28
N LEU A 11 2.99 5.14 -0.82
CA LEU A 11 2.66 4.51 -2.09
C LEU A 11 3.89 3.87 -2.74
N ARG A 12 5.07 4.50 -2.63
CA ARG A 12 6.34 3.93 -3.10
C ARG A 12 6.70 2.65 -2.37
N PHE A 13 6.51 2.60 -1.07
CA PHE A 13 6.76 1.39 -0.27
C PHE A 13 5.97 0.18 -0.81
N VAL A 14 4.75 0.39 -1.31
CA VAL A 14 3.91 -0.68 -1.86
C VAL A 14 3.94 -0.76 -3.41
N GLY A 15 4.80 0.01 -4.09
CA GLY A 15 4.91 0.04 -5.55
C GLY A 15 3.63 0.50 -6.28
N LEU A 16 2.96 1.54 -5.76
CA LEU A 16 1.73 2.12 -6.30
C LEU A 16 1.81 3.63 -6.58
N GLU A 17 2.99 4.18 -6.84
CA GLU A 17 3.18 5.61 -7.12
C GLU A 17 2.36 6.07 -8.34
N HIS A 18 2.21 5.19 -9.32
CA HIS A 18 1.43 5.44 -10.54
C HIS A 18 -0.09 5.53 -10.31
N ALA A 19 -0.58 5.15 -9.12
CA ALA A 19 -1.99 5.07 -8.80
C ALA A 19 -2.48 6.24 -7.92
N ILE A 20 -1.67 7.30 -7.73
CA ILE A 20 -1.96 8.40 -6.81
C ILE A 20 -3.28 9.12 -7.10
N ASP A 21 -3.63 9.27 -8.38
CA ASP A 21 -4.84 9.95 -8.83
C ASP A 21 -6.02 8.98 -9.10
N MET A 22 -5.82 7.68 -8.90
CA MET A 22 -6.84 6.67 -9.16
C MET A 22 -7.87 6.60 -8.04
N MET A 23 -9.14 6.51 -8.41
CA MET A 23 -10.25 6.29 -7.51
C MET A 23 -10.31 4.84 -7.03
N PRO A 24 -10.85 4.54 -5.83
CA PRO A 24 -10.95 3.18 -5.30
C PRO A 24 -11.65 2.17 -6.24
N SER A 25 -12.57 2.63 -7.08
CA SER A 25 -13.24 1.79 -8.09
C SER A 25 -12.34 1.34 -9.23
N GLU A 26 -11.27 2.08 -9.51
CA GLU A 26 -10.33 1.83 -10.62
C GLU A 26 -9.19 0.88 -10.22
N LEU A 27 -9.04 0.62 -8.92
CA LEU A 27 -8.01 -0.25 -8.37
C LEU A 27 -8.39 -1.73 -8.52
N SER A 28 -7.44 -2.56 -8.97
CA SER A 28 -7.57 -4.02 -8.91
C SER A 28 -7.65 -4.52 -7.46
N GLY A 29 -8.09 -5.76 -7.26
CA GLY A 29 -8.15 -6.36 -5.92
C GLY A 29 -6.79 -6.35 -5.18
N GLY A 30 -5.69 -6.63 -5.89
CA GLY A 30 -4.34 -6.56 -5.34
C GLY A 30 -3.89 -5.13 -5.05
N MET A 31 -4.24 -4.16 -5.90
CA MET A 31 -3.96 -2.75 -5.65
C MET A 31 -4.69 -2.25 -4.39
N LYS A 32 -5.96 -2.62 -4.20
CA LYS A 32 -6.74 -2.27 -3.00
C LYS A 32 -6.08 -2.77 -1.71
N LYS A 33 -5.56 -4.00 -1.70
CA LYS A 33 -4.82 -4.55 -0.55
C LYS A 33 -3.54 -3.75 -0.26
N ARG A 34 -2.77 -3.44 -1.30
CA ARG A 34 -1.55 -2.63 -1.19
C ARG A 34 -1.84 -1.20 -0.70
N VAL A 35 -2.91 -0.56 -1.19
CA VAL A 35 -3.37 0.73 -0.65
C VAL A 35 -3.77 0.62 0.83
N ALA A 36 -4.40 -0.48 1.24
CA ALA A 36 -4.75 -0.69 2.65
C ALA A 36 -3.49 -0.79 3.55
N ILE A 37 -2.43 -1.43 3.06
CA ILE A 37 -1.12 -1.50 3.73
C ILE A 37 -0.47 -0.09 3.77
N ALA A 38 -0.42 0.61 2.63
CA ALA A 38 0.09 1.98 2.55
C ALA A 38 -0.61 2.92 3.54
N ARG A 39 -1.95 2.80 3.67
CA ARG A 39 -2.73 3.55 4.65
C ARG A 39 -2.35 3.21 6.10
N ALA A 40 -2.07 1.95 6.40
CA ALA A 40 -1.68 1.54 7.74
C ALA A 40 -0.30 2.10 8.13
N ILE A 41 0.68 2.04 7.23
CA ILE A 41 2.04 2.54 7.46
C ILE A 41 2.14 4.08 7.44
N ALA A 42 1.22 4.78 6.77
CA ALA A 42 1.22 6.25 6.68
C ALA A 42 1.15 6.95 8.07
N SER A 43 0.64 6.24 9.09
CA SER A 43 0.63 6.68 10.48
C SER A 43 1.97 6.51 11.22
N SER A 44 2.98 5.96 10.55
CA SER A 44 4.27 5.56 11.13
C SER A 44 4.12 4.75 12.43
N PRO A 45 3.34 3.64 12.40
CA PRO A 45 3.11 2.85 13.61
C PRO A 45 4.39 2.12 14.03
N GLN A 46 4.61 1.97 15.34
CA GLN A 46 5.75 1.20 15.85
C GLN A 46 5.60 -0.30 15.61
N ILE A 47 4.35 -0.78 15.53
CA ILE A 47 4.00 -2.19 15.33
C ILE A 47 2.84 -2.25 14.34
N LEU A 48 2.95 -3.14 13.36
CA LEU A 48 1.88 -3.43 12.41
C LEU A 48 1.57 -4.93 12.46
N LEU A 49 0.30 -5.25 12.68
CA LEU A 49 -0.20 -6.61 12.70
C LEU A 49 -0.89 -6.91 11.39
N TYR A 50 -0.55 -8.04 10.78
CA TYR A 50 -1.15 -8.52 9.56
C TYR A 50 -1.84 -9.84 9.81
N ASP A 51 -3.03 -9.99 9.23
CA ASP A 51 -3.72 -11.28 9.10
C ASP A 51 -3.71 -11.66 7.63
N GLU A 52 -2.93 -12.70 7.29
CA GLU A 52 -2.78 -13.21 5.92
C GLU A 52 -2.45 -12.13 4.85
N PRO A 53 -1.39 -11.32 5.02
CA PRO A 53 -1.14 -10.13 4.20
C PRO A 53 -0.88 -10.45 2.71
N THR A 54 -0.39 -11.65 2.42
CA THR A 54 -0.01 -12.09 1.08
C THR A 54 -1.13 -12.84 0.34
N THR A 55 -2.23 -13.16 1.03
CA THR A 55 -3.32 -13.93 0.42
C THR A 55 -3.89 -13.17 -0.76
N GLY A 56 -3.85 -13.78 -1.96
CA GLY A 56 -4.37 -13.18 -3.20
C GLY A 56 -3.57 -12.00 -3.74
N LEU A 57 -2.31 -11.81 -3.30
CA LEU A 57 -1.30 -11.03 -4.02
C LEU A 57 -0.49 -11.98 -4.91
N ASP A 58 0.01 -11.48 -6.04
CA ASP A 58 0.97 -12.22 -6.85
C ASP A 58 2.32 -12.35 -6.11
N PRO A 59 3.13 -13.37 -6.45
CA PRO A 59 4.37 -13.67 -5.74
C PRO A 59 5.38 -12.50 -5.72
N THR A 60 5.43 -11.71 -6.80
CA THR A 60 6.34 -10.57 -6.92
C THR A 60 5.93 -9.44 -5.98
N ASN A 61 4.63 -9.16 -5.87
CA ASN A 61 4.13 -8.13 -4.96
C ASN A 61 4.12 -8.56 -3.50
N ALA A 62 4.03 -9.86 -3.20
CA ALA A 62 4.14 -10.38 -1.83
C ALA A 62 5.51 -10.07 -1.19
N LEU A 63 6.59 -10.08 -1.99
CA LEU A 63 7.96 -9.80 -1.53
C LEU A 63 8.20 -8.33 -1.13
N ASN A 64 7.36 -7.40 -1.59
CA ASN A 64 7.52 -5.98 -1.30
C ASN A 64 6.73 -5.54 -0.05
N VAL A 65 5.91 -6.44 0.51
CA VAL A 65 5.00 -6.14 1.62
C VAL A 65 5.50 -6.73 2.96
N CYS A 66 6.33 -7.76 2.92
CA CYS A 66 6.95 -8.42 4.07
C CYS A 66 8.47 -8.48 3.89
#